data_AF-A0A1V6Q3Q0-F1
#
_entry.id   AF-A0A1V6Q3Q0-F1
#
_cell.length_a   1.000
_cell.length_b   1.000
_cell.length_c   1.000
_cell.angle_alpha   90.00
_cell.angle_beta   90.00
_cell.angle_gamma   90.00
#
_symmetry.space_group_name_H-M   'P 1'
#
loop_
_entity.id
_entity.type
_entity.pdbx_description
1 polymer ?
#
loop_
_entity_poly.entity_id
_entity_poly.type
_entity_poly.pdbx_seq_one_letter_code
_entity_poly.pdbx_strand_id
1 'polypeptide(L)'
;MHSSFILAALALALPVYSSSSGYVGCYSDAGSLKNKGPFSYQSVGACEQSCVRDGHNVIGLTRGNMCYCGDAVPSQSAKVDNDKCDLACPGYPADKCGGTDTFTIYQIAKKDAEDSASEASSTTMAPSAATAAGGIIVAATANSAPSGIVTTTSSMNAKVTALASKSANAASTAATSASVSASPTNNAAGTIQVGSSLVGAVIAGMGLLL
;
A
#
# COMPACT_ATOMS: atom_id res chain seq x y z
N MET A 1 26.76 -48.64 -31.18
CA MET A 1 26.28 -47.36 -31.74
C MET A 1 25.80 -46.52 -30.57
N HIS A 2 26.74 -45.89 -29.88
CA HIS A 2 26.48 -45.04 -28.71
C HIS A 2 26.57 -43.61 -29.21
N SER A 3 25.44 -42.93 -29.38
CA SER A 3 25.45 -41.51 -29.70
C SER A 3 24.20 -40.82 -29.19
N SER A 4 24.44 -39.86 -28.31
CA SER A 4 23.65 -38.64 -28.15
C SER A 4 22.32 -38.74 -27.39
N PHE A 5 22.39 -39.10 -26.11
CA PHE A 5 21.42 -38.68 -25.07
C PHE A 5 22.12 -37.82 -24.01
N ILE A 6 22.76 -36.72 -24.44
CA ILE A 6 23.26 -35.69 -23.51
C ILE A 6 22.76 -34.33 -23.99
N LEU A 7 21.45 -34.12 -23.88
CA LEU A 7 20.86 -32.79 -23.78
C LEU A 7 19.72 -32.89 -22.79
N ALA A 8 19.61 -31.88 -21.92
CA ALA A 8 18.58 -31.68 -20.90
C ALA A 8 18.81 -32.32 -19.52
N ALA A 9 19.86 -31.87 -18.82
CA ALA A 9 19.84 -31.84 -17.36
C ALA A 9 20.66 -30.66 -16.82
N LEU A 10 20.29 -29.44 -17.23
CA LEU A 10 20.76 -28.21 -16.58
C LEU A 10 19.56 -27.28 -16.31
N ALA A 11 18.49 -27.84 -15.75
CA ALA A 11 17.36 -27.08 -15.24
C ALA A 11 17.62 -26.71 -13.77
N LEU A 12 18.18 -25.52 -13.59
CA LEU A 12 17.71 -24.51 -12.64
C LEU A 12 17.59 -24.93 -11.15
N ALA A 13 18.73 -25.15 -10.50
CA ALA A 13 18.85 -24.80 -9.08
C ALA A 13 19.07 -23.28 -8.97
N LEU A 14 18.08 -22.47 -9.36
CA LEU A 14 18.08 -21.07 -8.99
C LEU A 14 17.70 -21.02 -7.51
N PRO A 15 18.52 -20.42 -6.63
CA PRO A 15 18.09 -20.17 -5.27
C PRO A 15 16.81 -19.33 -5.32
N VAL A 16 15.70 -19.93 -4.90
CA VAL A 16 14.47 -19.19 -4.65
C VAL A 16 14.78 -18.35 -3.41
N TYR A 17 15.18 -17.10 -3.63
CA TYR A 17 15.30 -16.11 -2.58
C TYR A 17 13.89 -15.79 -2.07
N SER A 18 13.38 -16.69 -1.22
CA SER A 18 12.16 -16.44 -0.45
C SER A 18 12.54 -15.50 0.69
N SER A 19 12.58 -14.21 0.39
CA SER A 19 12.63 -13.17 1.42
C SER A 19 11.28 -13.18 2.12
N SER A 20 11.29 -13.56 3.39
CA SER A 20 10.08 -13.54 4.22
C SER A 20 10.07 -12.22 4.99
N SER A 21 9.15 -11.33 4.66
CA SER A 21 8.82 -10.17 5.49
C SER A 21 7.65 -10.48 6.40
N GLY A 22 7.82 -10.17 7.68
CA GLY A 22 6.77 -10.20 8.68
C GLY A 22 6.08 -8.86 8.79
N TYR A 23 4.75 -8.85 8.75
CA TYR A 23 3.94 -7.68 9.11
C TYR A 23 4.13 -7.36 10.60
N VAL A 24 4.47 -6.10 10.91
CA VAL A 24 4.70 -5.66 12.29
C VAL A 24 3.50 -4.89 12.82
N GLY A 25 2.96 -3.97 12.03
CA GLY A 25 1.81 -3.16 12.43
C GLY A 25 1.62 -1.89 11.63
N CYS A 26 0.55 -1.17 11.97
CA CYS A 26 0.28 0.19 11.51
C CYS A 26 0.79 1.21 12.54
N TYR A 27 1.48 2.25 12.06
CA TYR A 27 2.10 3.27 12.91
C TYR A 27 1.76 4.68 12.41
N SER A 28 1.64 5.65 13.31
CA SER A 28 1.40 7.06 12.97
C SER A 28 2.68 7.82 12.59
N ASP A 29 3.85 7.21 12.76
CA ASP A 29 5.16 7.83 12.51
C ASP A 29 6.13 6.81 11.92
N ALA A 30 7.06 7.32 11.10
CA ALA A 30 8.09 6.51 10.44
C ALA A 30 9.32 6.26 11.33
N GLY A 31 9.42 6.85 12.52
CA GLY A 31 10.57 6.73 13.39
C GLY A 31 11.87 7.13 12.70
N SER A 32 12.85 6.22 12.70
CA SER A 32 14.14 6.41 12.06
C SER A 32 14.18 6.02 10.59
N LEU A 33 13.09 5.49 10.02
CA LEU A 33 13.05 5.10 8.62
C LEU A 33 13.24 6.31 7.69
N LYS A 34 13.89 6.08 6.55
CA LYS A 34 14.28 7.08 5.56
C LYS A 34 13.47 6.91 4.29
N ASN A 35 12.92 8.02 3.80
CA ASN A 35 12.11 8.05 2.59
C ASN A 35 12.96 7.70 1.35
N LYS A 36 12.51 6.71 0.57
CA LYS A 36 13.11 6.34 -0.73
C LYS A 36 12.41 6.95 -1.94
N GLY A 37 11.25 7.56 -1.73
CA GLY A 37 10.45 8.13 -2.79
C GLY A 37 9.21 7.29 -3.14
N PRO A 38 8.36 7.83 -4.03
CA PRO A 38 7.21 7.14 -4.56
C PRO A 38 7.63 6.11 -5.61
N PHE A 39 7.01 4.92 -5.59
CA PHE A 39 7.18 3.90 -6.63
C PHE A 39 5.88 3.78 -7.44
N SER A 40 5.95 3.90 -8.77
CA SER A 40 4.77 3.87 -9.64
C SER A 40 3.99 2.55 -9.55
N TYR A 41 4.72 1.44 -9.40
CA TYR A 41 4.18 0.09 -9.21
C TYR A 41 4.55 -0.42 -7.81
N GLN A 42 4.20 0.36 -6.79
CA GLN A 42 4.51 0.01 -5.40
C GLN A 42 3.83 -1.31 -4.98
N SER A 43 4.55 -2.12 -4.22
CA SER A 43 4.09 -3.31 -3.50
C SER A 43 5.00 -3.53 -2.28
N VAL A 44 4.62 -4.41 -1.35
CA VAL A 44 5.49 -4.76 -0.21
C VAL A 44 6.81 -5.31 -0.73
N GLY A 45 6.75 -6.22 -1.71
CA GLY A 45 7.93 -6.80 -2.34
C GLY A 45 8.81 -5.78 -3.07
N ALA A 46 8.23 -4.79 -3.76
CA ALA A 46 9.02 -3.76 -4.45
C ALA A 46 9.81 -2.88 -3.46
N CYS A 47 9.18 -2.47 -2.37
CA CYS A 47 9.83 -1.69 -1.32
C CYS A 47 10.88 -2.53 -0.57
N GLU A 48 10.54 -3.77 -0.22
CA GLU A 48 11.46 -4.74 0.39
C GLU A 48 12.74 -4.89 -0.43
N GLN A 49 12.62 -5.21 -1.72
CA GLN A 49 13.78 -5.44 -2.59
C GLN A 49 14.68 -4.20 -2.67
N SER A 50 14.09 -3.00 -2.70
CA SER A 50 14.88 -1.77 -2.67
C SER A 50 15.61 -1.59 -1.35
N CYS A 51 14.96 -1.86 -0.22
CA CYS A 51 15.56 -1.69 1.11
C CYS A 51 16.64 -2.75 1.40
N VAL A 52 16.43 -4.00 1.00
CA VAL A 52 17.44 -5.07 1.11
C VAL A 52 18.68 -4.73 0.32
N ARG A 53 18.53 -4.19 -0.91
CA ARG A 53 19.67 -3.73 -1.73
C ARG A 53 20.49 -2.64 -1.04
N ASP A 54 19.84 -1.82 -0.21
CA ASP A 54 20.49 -0.77 0.57
C ASP A 54 20.99 -1.27 1.94
N GLY A 55 20.83 -2.55 2.26
CA GLY A 55 21.28 -3.17 3.51
C GLY A 55 20.32 -3.04 4.70
N HIS A 56 19.09 -2.55 4.46
CA HIS A 56 18.08 -2.33 5.49
C HIS A 56 17.12 -3.50 5.63
N ASN A 57 16.66 -3.77 6.86
CA ASN A 57 15.76 -4.88 7.19
C ASN A 57 14.38 -4.47 7.72
N VAL A 58 14.07 -3.19 7.74
CA VAL A 58 12.74 -2.68 8.09
C VAL A 58 12.27 -1.79 6.95
N ILE A 59 11.03 -2.01 6.52
CA ILE A 59 10.39 -1.18 5.52
C ILE A 59 9.14 -0.53 6.08
N GLY A 60 8.83 0.65 5.57
CA GLY A 60 7.61 1.38 5.83
C GLY A 60 6.94 1.77 4.52
N LEU A 61 5.63 1.54 4.44
CA LEU A 61 4.82 1.97 3.30
C LEU A 61 3.80 2.98 3.76
N THR A 62 3.61 4.05 3.00
CA THR A 62 2.59 5.07 3.29
C THR A 62 2.03 5.66 2.00
N ARG A 63 0.87 6.33 2.09
CA ARG A 63 0.23 7.05 0.99
C ARG A 63 -0.01 6.21 -0.27
N GLY A 64 -0.08 4.90 -0.15
CA GLY A 64 -0.30 3.97 -1.26
C GLY A 64 0.93 3.71 -2.12
N ASN A 65 1.86 4.66 -2.26
CA ASN A 65 2.99 4.55 -3.19
C ASN A 65 4.36 4.90 -2.60
N MET A 66 4.44 5.37 -1.37
CA MET A 66 5.73 5.77 -0.76
C MET A 66 6.44 4.58 -0.12
N CYS A 67 7.76 4.52 -0.28
CA CYS A 67 8.63 3.52 0.35
C CYS A 67 9.61 4.18 1.32
N TYR A 68 9.81 3.54 2.47
CA TYR A 68 10.75 3.94 3.50
C TYR A 68 11.59 2.75 3.93
N CYS A 69 12.88 2.96 4.20
CA CYS A 69 13.82 1.93 4.64
C CYS A 69 14.48 2.31 5.96
N GLY A 70 14.82 1.33 6.79
CA GLY A 70 15.67 1.52 7.95
C GLY A 70 15.96 0.20 8.65
N ASP A 71 16.53 0.30 9.84
CA ASP A 71 16.97 -0.89 10.61
C ASP A 71 16.19 -1.06 11.91
N ALA A 72 15.38 -0.06 12.28
CA ALA A 72 14.60 -0.06 13.51
C ALA A 72 13.11 0.18 13.23
N VAL A 73 12.26 -0.62 13.87
CA VAL A 73 10.81 -0.43 13.91
C VAL A 73 10.50 0.85 14.71
N PRO A 74 9.49 1.65 14.32
CA PRO A 74 9.07 2.82 15.08
C PRO A 74 8.67 2.48 16.52
N SER A 75 8.66 3.50 17.40
CA SER A 75 8.26 3.32 18.80
C SER A 75 6.87 2.71 18.92
N GLN A 76 6.68 1.80 19.88
CA GLN A 76 5.39 1.17 20.15
C GLN A 76 4.30 2.19 20.50
N SER A 77 4.67 3.34 21.07
CA SER A 77 3.73 4.44 21.36
C SER A 77 3.12 5.07 20.12
N ALA A 78 3.74 4.89 18.95
CA ALA A 78 3.21 5.35 17.66
C ALA A 78 2.34 4.29 16.98
N LYS A 79 2.16 3.10 17.57
CA LYS A 79 1.32 2.05 16.98
C LYS A 79 -0.14 2.48 17.03
N VAL A 80 -0.83 2.34 15.92
CA VAL A 80 -2.26 2.65 15.76
C VAL A 80 -3.02 1.43 15.28
N ASP A 81 -4.34 1.56 15.17
CA ASP A 81 -5.20 0.51 14.64
C ASP A 81 -4.83 0.15 13.19
N ASN A 82 -4.92 -1.13 12.85
CA ASN A 82 -4.56 -1.62 11.51
C ASN A 82 -5.48 -1.06 10.42
N ASP A 83 -6.73 -0.72 10.75
CA ASP A 83 -7.69 -0.13 9.81
C ASP A 83 -7.24 1.26 9.32
N LYS A 84 -6.25 1.86 9.98
CA LYS A 84 -5.61 3.10 9.50
C LYS A 84 -4.63 2.85 8.35
N CYS A 85 -4.29 1.61 8.04
CA CYS A 85 -3.29 1.23 7.04
C CYS A 85 -3.88 0.39 5.89
N ASP A 86 -5.09 0.76 5.43
CA ASP A 86 -5.84 -0.03 4.45
C ASP A 86 -5.64 0.33 2.97
N LEU A 87 -4.76 1.29 2.64
CA LEU A 87 -4.55 1.65 1.24
C LEU A 87 -3.94 0.49 0.47
N ALA A 88 -4.62 0.08 -0.60
CA ALA A 88 -4.12 -0.93 -1.52
C ALA A 88 -2.90 -0.40 -2.28
N CYS A 89 -1.91 -1.27 -2.49
CA CYS A 89 -0.74 -0.92 -3.28
C CYS A 89 -1.06 -0.90 -4.80
N PRO A 90 -0.58 0.08 -5.58
CA PRO A 90 -0.89 0.20 -7.01
C PRO A 90 -0.25 -0.90 -7.87
N GLY A 91 0.89 -1.45 -7.46
CA GLY A 91 1.55 -2.56 -8.15
C GLY A 91 1.02 -3.94 -7.75
N TYR A 92 0.41 -4.07 -6.56
CA TYR A 92 -0.17 -5.32 -6.08
C TYR A 92 -1.29 -5.04 -5.06
N PRO A 93 -2.57 -4.96 -5.48
CA PRO A 93 -3.65 -4.44 -4.64
C PRO A 93 -4.04 -5.33 -3.44
N ALA A 94 -3.55 -6.57 -3.39
CA ALA A 94 -3.71 -7.42 -2.21
C ALA A 94 -2.79 -7.00 -1.05
N ASP A 95 -1.72 -6.26 -1.32
CA ASP A 95 -0.84 -5.69 -0.31
C ASP A 95 -1.41 -4.39 0.29
N LYS A 96 -0.94 -4.06 1.50
CA LYS A 96 -1.25 -2.82 2.21
C LYS A 96 -0.06 -1.85 2.17
N CYS A 97 -0.31 -0.65 1.64
CA CYS A 97 0.67 0.41 1.45
C CYS A 97 0.44 1.61 2.38
N GLY A 98 0.14 1.32 3.64
CA GLY A 98 -0.11 2.30 4.70
C GLY A 98 -1.47 2.98 4.59
N GLY A 99 -1.58 4.13 5.22
CA GLY A 99 -2.70 5.05 5.10
C GLY A 99 -2.26 6.40 4.56
N THR A 100 -3.17 7.37 4.57
CA THR A 100 -2.87 8.75 4.11
C THR A 100 -1.75 9.39 4.93
N ASP A 101 -1.73 9.14 6.24
CA ASP A 101 -0.75 9.72 7.19
C ASP A 101 -0.25 8.67 8.21
N THR A 102 -0.34 7.39 7.84
CA THR A 102 0.09 6.25 8.66
C THR A 102 0.94 5.30 7.81
N PHE A 103 1.75 4.51 8.50
CA PHE A 103 2.78 3.66 7.94
C PHE A 103 2.46 2.20 8.24
N THR A 104 2.38 1.39 7.19
CA THR A 104 2.48 -0.07 7.36
C THR A 104 3.94 -0.44 7.50
N ILE A 105 4.31 -1.09 8.60
CA ILE A 105 5.68 -1.51 8.87
C ILE A 105 5.82 -3.02 8.68
N TYR A 106 6.86 -3.42 7.94
CA TYR A 106 7.28 -4.81 7.80
C TYR A 106 8.74 -4.96 8.21
N GLN A 107 9.09 -6.12 8.76
CA GLN A 107 10.45 -6.49 9.09
C GLN A 107 10.88 -7.70 8.26
N ILE A 108 12.03 -7.58 7.61
CA ILE A 108 12.58 -8.57 6.69
C ILE A 108 13.49 -9.50 7.48
N ALA A 109 13.28 -10.81 7.35
CA ALA A 109 14.19 -11.79 7.93
C ALA A 109 15.56 -11.70 7.23
N LYS A 110 16.61 -11.34 7.98
CA LYS A 110 17.99 -11.48 7.49
C LYS A 110 18.31 -12.97 7.44
N LYS A 111 18.48 -13.51 6.24
CA LYS A 111 19.11 -14.81 6.07
C LYS A 111 20.61 -14.63 6.22
N ASP A 112 21.07 -14.46 7.45
CA ASP A 112 22.43 -14.83 7.77
C ASP A 112 22.51 -16.36 7.56
N ALA A 113 23.51 -16.82 6.82
CA ALA A 113 23.71 -18.22 6.53
C ALA A 113 24.13 -18.99 7.79
N GLU A 114 23.21 -19.19 8.73
CA GLU A 114 23.35 -20.18 9.78
C GLU A 114 21.96 -20.65 10.29
N ASP A 115 21.73 -21.93 10.02
CA ASP A 115 20.77 -22.89 10.59
C ASP A 115 19.32 -22.47 10.95
N SER A 116 18.39 -23.14 10.27
CA SER A 116 17.03 -23.54 10.64
C SER A 116 16.39 -23.01 11.93
N ALA A 117 15.21 -22.39 11.78
CA ALA A 117 14.02 -22.88 12.49
C ALA A 117 12.74 -22.42 11.78
N SER A 118 12.05 -23.40 11.22
CA SER A 118 10.64 -23.39 10.92
C SER A 118 9.83 -22.95 12.13
N GLU A 119 8.92 -21.99 11.96
CA GLU A 119 7.74 -21.84 12.81
C GLU A 119 6.55 -21.48 11.91
N ALA A 120 6.12 -22.45 11.10
CA ALA A 120 4.76 -22.48 10.62
C ALA A 120 3.89 -22.88 11.83
N SER A 121 3.43 -21.89 12.59
CA SER A 121 2.52 -22.07 13.72
C SER A 121 1.19 -22.61 13.20
N SER A 122 1.10 -23.94 13.10
CA SER A 122 -0.12 -24.68 12.82
C SER A 122 -0.75 -24.96 14.17
N THR A 123 -1.66 -24.10 14.61
CA THR A 123 -2.46 -24.34 15.82
C THR A 123 -3.41 -25.51 15.58
N THR A 124 -2.97 -26.72 15.87
CA THR A 124 -3.81 -27.92 15.95
C THR A 124 -4.63 -27.80 17.24
N MET A 125 -5.92 -27.48 17.11
CA MET A 125 -6.86 -27.56 18.23
C MET A 125 -7.02 -29.02 18.67
N ALA A 126 -6.40 -29.39 19.79
CA ALA A 126 -6.72 -30.63 20.50
C ALA A 126 -7.93 -30.38 21.41
N PRO A 127 -9.03 -31.17 21.32
CA PRO A 127 -10.08 -31.11 22.32
C PRO A 127 -9.63 -31.83 23.61
N SER A 128 -9.66 -31.12 24.74
CA SER A 128 -9.58 -31.73 26.07
C SER A 128 -10.86 -32.53 26.35
N ALA A 129 -10.74 -33.86 26.46
CA ALA A 129 -11.78 -34.71 27.03
C ALA A 129 -11.33 -35.17 28.41
N ALA A 130 -12.07 -34.75 29.42
CA ALA A 130 -11.95 -35.15 30.80
C ALA A 130 -12.35 -36.63 31.01
N THR A 131 -11.70 -37.25 31.98
CA THR A 131 -11.85 -38.63 32.43
C THR A 131 -13.25 -38.97 32.98
N ALA A 132 -13.78 -40.10 32.50
CA ALA A 132 -14.66 -41.10 33.12
C ALA A 132 -15.98 -40.73 33.82
N ALA A 133 -17.09 -41.17 33.22
CA ALA A 133 -18.06 -42.08 33.86
C ALA A 133 -18.92 -42.74 32.76
N GLY A 134 -19.13 -44.05 32.87
CA GLY A 134 -19.69 -44.90 31.82
C GLY A 134 -21.05 -44.45 31.27
N GLY A 135 -21.13 -44.36 29.95
CA GLY A 135 -22.38 -44.15 29.21
C GLY A 135 -22.20 -44.69 27.80
N ILE A 136 -23.00 -45.69 27.44
CA ILE A 136 -23.02 -46.32 26.13
C ILE A 136 -23.73 -45.35 25.17
N ILE A 137 -23.07 -44.87 24.11
CA ILE A 137 -23.75 -44.15 23.05
C ILE A 137 -23.50 -44.82 21.70
N VAL A 138 -24.62 -45.32 21.18
CA VAL A 138 -24.80 -46.02 19.91
C VAL A 138 -24.61 -45.03 18.76
N ALA A 139 -23.87 -45.44 17.73
CA ALA A 139 -23.69 -44.67 16.50
C ALA A 139 -25.02 -44.53 15.73
N ALA A 140 -25.32 -43.34 15.22
CA ALA A 140 -26.40 -43.12 14.26
C ALA A 140 -25.81 -42.76 12.89
N THR A 141 -26.19 -43.54 11.88
CA THR A 141 -25.90 -43.42 10.46
C THR A 141 -26.99 -42.61 9.72
N ALA A 142 -26.64 -42.18 8.50
CA ALA A 142 -27.48 -41.71 7.38
C ALA A 142 -27.95 -40.23 7.43
N ASN A 143 -27.54 -39.36 6.50
CA ASN A 143 -27.85 -39.27 5.05
C ASN A 143 -29.27 -38.72 4.76
N SER A 144 -29.30 -37.54 4.14
CA SER A 144 -30.20 -37.08 3.04
C SER A 144 -30.77 -35.67 3.23
N ALA A 145 -30.64 -34.85 2.19
CA ALA A 145 -31.42 -33.64 1.93
C ALA A 145 -32.93 -33.94 1.83
N PRO A 146 -33.84 -32.94 1.85
CA PRO A 146 -34.22 -32.29 0.58
C PRO A 146 -34.73 -30.83 0.67
N SER A 147 -34.93 -30.25 -0.52
CA SER A 147 -35.58 -28.99 -0.88
C SER A 147 -37.02 -28.82 -0.39
N GLY A 148 -37.48 -27.57 -0.26
CA GLY A 148 -38.91 -27.24 -0.12
C GLY A 148 -39.21 -25.73 -0.21
N ILE A 149 -39.92 -25.35 -1.28
CA ILE A 149 -40.54 -24.04 -1.58
C ILE A 149 -41.94 -23.98 -0.93
N VAL A 150 -42.33 -22.86 -0.31
CA VAL A 150 -43.70 -22.27 -0.18
C VAL A 150 -43.52 -20.79 0.26
N THR A 151 -43.71 -19.72 -0.54
CA THR A 151 -44.89 -19.02 -1.12
C THR A 151 -45.86 -18.32 -0.14
N THR A 152 -46.17 -17.07 -0.50
CA THR A 152 -47.26 -16.13 -0.08
C THR A 152 -46.93 -15.16 1.06
N THR A 153 -47.36 -13.89 1.11
CA THR A 153 -47.89 -12.85 0.18
C THR A 153 -48.06 -11.63 1.11
N SER A 154 -47.64 -10.42 0.73
CA SER A 154 -48.24 -9.17 1.23
C SER A 154 -47.87 -7.99 0.34
N SER A 155 -48.91 -7.21 0.03
CA SER A 155 -49.10 -6.37 -1.15
C SER A 155 -48.35 -5.03 -1.15
N MET A 156 -47.94 -4.61 -2.34
CA MET A 156 -47.75 -3.19 -2.66
C MET A 156 -49.07 -2.58 -3.11
N ASN A 157 -49.40 -1.39 -2.62
CA ASN A 157 -50.32 -0.49 -3.32
C ASN A 157 -49.72 0.92 -3.32
N ALA A 158 -49.61 1.48 -4.53
CA ALA A 158 -49.01 2.76 -4.82
C ALA A 158 -49.85 3.94 -4.32
N LYS A 159 -49.19 5.07 -4.03
CA LYS A 159 -49.78 6.38 -4.24
C LYS A 159 -48.79 7.30 -4.94
N VAL A 160 -49.17 7.65 -6.15
CA VAL A 160 -48.54 8.59 -7.07
C VAL A 160 -48.89 10.01 -6.60
N THR A 161 -47.92 10.91 -6.50
CA THR A 161 -48.14 12.35 -6.70
C THR A 161 -46.86 12.94 -7.29
N ALA A 162 -47.00 13.43 -8.51
CA ALA A 162 -45.96 14.12 -9.27
C ALA A 162 -45.71 15.52 -8.69
N LEU A 163 -44.48 16.01 -8.78
CA LEU A 163 -44.23 17.42 -9.07
C LEU A 163 -42.93 17.55 -9.87
N ALA A 164 -43.05 18.19 -11.04
CA ALA A 164 -41.99 18.47 -11.98
C ALA A 164 -41.14 19.65 -11.49
N SER A 165 -39.86 19.69 -11.91
CA SER A 165 -39.17 20.93 -12.25
C SER A 165 -38.03 20.64 -13.22
N LYS A 166 -38.01 21.45 -14.27
CA LYS A 166 -37.26 21.35 -15.50
C LYS A 166 -36.25 22.50 -15.48
N SER A 167 -34.98 22.23 -15.75
CA SER A 167 -33.99 23.30 -15.92
C SER A 167 -33.16 23.02 -17.16
N ALA A 168 -33.49 23.73 -18.23
CA ALA A 168 -32.69 23.88 -19.43
C ALA A 168 -31.89 25.19 -19.36
N ASN A 169 -30.82 25.18 -20.14
CA ASN A 169 -29.65 26.05 -20.21
C ASN A 169 -29.91 27.45 -20.83
N ALA A 170 -29.17 28.48 -20.39
CA ALA A 170 -28.66 29.64 -21.17
C ALA A 170 -28.02 30.67 -20.20
N ALA A 171 -26.69 30.86 -20.21
CA ALA A 171 -25.94 31.86 -20.98
C ALA A 171 -26.21 33.33 -20.57
N SER A 172 -25.20 34.02 -20.01
CA SER A 172 -24.41 35.07 -20.71
C SER A 172 -23.70 36.06 -19.77
N THR A 173 -22.48 36.42 -20.19
CA THR A 173 -21.78 37.72 -20.08
C THR A 173 -21.24 38.27 -18.74
N ALA A 174 -19.90 38.31 -18.74
CA ALA A 174 -18.97 39.30 -18.21
C ALA A 174 -19.48 40.63 -17.63
N ALA A 175 -18.89 41.03 -16.50
CA ALA A 175 -18.51 42.42 -16.26
C ALA A 175 -17.32 42.49 -15.29
N THR A 176 -16.24 43.07 -15.79
CA THR A 176 -15.13 43.71 -15.09
C THR A 176 -15.64 44.75 -14.08
N SER A 177 -15.01 44.90 -12.92
CA SER A 177 -14.85 46.17 -12.21
C SER A 177 -13.77 46.07 -11.13
N ALA A 178 -12.69 46.79 -11.35
CA ALA A 178 -11.77 47.24 -10.31
C ALA A 178 -12.43 48.35 -9.47
N SER A 179 -11.90 48.57 -8.27
CA SER A 179 -11.38 49.86 -7.78
C SER A 179 -11.79 50.26 -6.34
N VAL A 180 -10.73 50.67 -5.61
CA VAL A 180 -10.58 51.73 -4.59
C VAL A 180 -11.20 51.63 -3.19
N SER A 181 -10.33 51.58 -2.17
CA SER A 181 -10.09 52.65 -1.16
C SER A 181 -9.05 52.14 -0.13
N ALA A 182 -7.77 52.54 -0.15
CA ALA A 182 -7.15 53.79 0.33
C ALA A 182 -7.09 53.97 1.88
N SER A 183 -5.93 53.54 2.46
CA SER A 183 -4.99 54.17 3.45
C SER A 183 -5.47 54.85 4.76
N PRO A 184 -4.59 55.21 5.75
CA PRO A 184 -3.09 55.16 5.85
C PRO A 184 -2.57 54.51 7.19
N THR A 185 -1.30 54.43 7.63
CA THR A 185 -0.08 55.28 7.55
C THR A 185 1.17 54.51 8.07
N ASN A 186 2.32 54.75 7.42
CA ASN A 186 3.72 54.85 7.90
C ASN A 186 4.38 53.60 8.55
N ASN A 187 5.54 53.11 8.08
CA ASN A 187 6.85 53.79 8.18
C ASN A 187 7.82 53.47 7.03
N ALA A 188 8.63 54.48 6.69
CA ALA A 188 9.84 54.48 5.85
C ALA A 188 10.94 53.52 6.38
N ALA A 189 11.93 53.03 5.62
CA ALA A 189 12.83 53.73 4.69
C ALA A 189 13.51 52.78 3.68
N GLY A 190 14.13 53.37 2.64
CA GLY A 190 14.59 52.79 1.36
C GLY A 190 15.69 51.71 1.42
N THR A 191 16.10 51.10 0.31
CA THR A 191 16.47 51.72 -0.99
C THR A 191 16.40 50.67 -2.12
N ILE A 192 16.02 51.13 -3.32
CA ILE A 192 15.91 50.37 -4.57
C ILE A 192 17.29 50.21 -5.22
N GLN A 193 17.60 49.04 -5.79
CA GLN A 193 18.56 48.93 -6.89
C GLN A 193 17.98 48.07 -8.02
N VAL A 194 17.67 48.72 -9.13
CA VAL A 194 17.31 48.13 -10.42
C VAL A 194 18.59 47.89 -11.20
N GLY A 195 18.73 46.71 -11.80
CA GLY A 195 19.85 46.40 -12.69
C GLY A 195 19.47 45.34 -13.70
N SER A 196 18.98 45.78 -14.87
CA SER A 196 18.93 44.98 -16.09
C SER A 196 20.33 44.60 -16.52
N SER A 197 20.53 43.39 -17.04
CA SER A 197 21.57 43.10 -18.04
C SER A 197 21.17 41.91 -18.90
N LEU A 198 20.82 42.24 -20.15
CA LEU A 198 20.77 41.35 -21.31
C LEU A 198 22.18 41.27 -21.90
N VAL A 199 22.83 40.11 -21.87
CA VAL A 199 23.96 39.70 -22.75
C VAL A 199 23.94 38.15 -22.70
N GLY A 200 23.77 37.34 -23.75
CA GLY A 200 24.15 37.52 -25.15
C GLY A 200 25.50 36.85 -25.42
N ALA A 201 25.54 35.52 -25.59
CA ALA A 201 26.68 34.85 -26.24
C ALA A 201 26.25 33.51 -26.86
N VAL A 202 26.16 33.53 -28.19
CA VAL A 202 26.22 32.37 -29.10
C VAL A 202 27.69 32.19 -29.48
N ILE A 203 28.14 30.95 -29.78
CA ILE A 203 28.99 30.55 -30.93
C ILE A 203 29.95 29.38 -30.60
N ALA A 204 29.86 28.35 -31.47
CA ALA A 204 30.85 27.34 -31.91
C ALA A 204 31.44 26.37 -30.86
N GLY A 205 31.51 25.04 -31.08
CA GLY A 205 31.60 24.29 -32.33
C GLY A 205 33.06 24.03 -32.70
N MET A 206 33.64 22.92 -32.22
CA MET A 206 34.80 22.16 -32.76
C MET A 206 35.14 21.08 -31.70
N GLY A 207 35.44 19.82 -31.98
CA GLY A 207 35.64 19.10 -33.21
C GLY A 207 35.88 17.62 -32.85
N LEU A 208 35.33 16.74 -33.66
CA LEU A 208 35.65 15.32 -33.75
C LEU A 208 36.89 15.20 -34.64
N LEU A 209 38.01 14.65 -34.13
CA LEU A 209 39.10 14.03 -34.90
C LEU A 209 40.19 13.48 -33.97
N LEU A 210 40.11 12.18 -33.66
CA LEU A 210 41.16 11.15 -33.74
C LEU A 210 40.68 9.88 -33.05
#